data_AF-A0A7V9U1L1-F1
#
_entry.id   AF-A0A7V9U1L1-F1
#
_cell.length_a   1.000
_cell.length_b   1.000
_cell.length_c   1.000
_cell.angle_alpha   90.00
_cell.angle_beta   90.00
_cell.angle_gamma   90.00
#
_symmetry.space_group_name_H-M   'P 1'
#
loop_
_entity.id
_entity.type
_entity.pdbx_description
1 polymer ?
#
loop_
_entity_poly.entity_id
_entity_poly.type
_entity_poly.pdbx_seq_one_letter_code
_entity_poly.pdbx_strand_id
1 'polypeptide(L)'
;MKTDLSVVVVASVLAVSCSQQPASSSPAPVSSVPPAATVSTGTVTGGTSAGGGQAVTGAPGAMPQLTPAEMAARNDSLQRDRTMHVNEVLAKIAGKEQLPAEQVFKNIKSMKGVPAGRLVAIMNRGYSNSLGVSCSHCHVVGEYDSESKATKQVARDMMAMTATINDDLLRKIPNLRSQNPTVNCGTCHNGRARPGAGGGGAQGQPRPPG
;
A
#
# COMPACT_ATOMS: atom_id res chain seq x y z
N MET A 1 -60.89 -48.50 -26.00
CA MET A 1 -61.09 -48.19 -27.43
C MET A 1 -60.56 -46.78 -27.67
N LYS A 2 -59.77 -46.61 -28.73
CA LYS A 2 -59.07 -45.39 -29.16
C LYS A 2 -60.01 -44.17 -29.25
N THR A 3 -59.48 -42.97 -28.98
CA THR A 3 -59.43 -41.87 -29.98
C THR A 3 -58.48 -40.77 -29.50
N ASP A 4 -57.35 -40.65 -30.20
CA ASP A 4 -56.58 -39.41 -30.38
C ASP A 4 -57.42 -38.37 -31.14
N LEU A 5 -57.22 -37.07 -30.85
CA LEU A 5 -57.41 -36.03 -31.86
C LEU A 5 -56.51 -34.82 -31.57
N SER A 6 -55.54 -34.60 -32.46
CA SER A 6 -54.72 -33.40 -32.56
C SER A 6 -55.42 -32.31 -33.38
N VAL A 7 -55.35 -31.05 -32.93
CA VAL A 7 -55.57 -29.82 -33.73
C VAL A 7 -54.55 -28.79 -33.21
N VAL A 8 -53.41 -28.60 -33.87
CA VAL A 8 -53.10 -27.55 -34.88
C VAL A 8 -53.26 -26.10 -34.37
N VAL A 9 -52.11 -25.52 -34.02
CA VAL A 9 -51.58 -24.19 -34.39
C VAL A 9 -52.49 -22.96 -34.19
N VAL A 10 -52.12 -22.10 -33.23
CA VAL A 10 -52.03 -20.65 -33.47
C VAL A 10 -50.76 -20.12 -32.77
N ALA A 11 -49.78 -19.75 -33.60
CA ALA A 11 -48.64 -18.95 -33.21
C ALA A 11 -49.11 -17.53 -32.82
N SER A 12 -48.73 -17.05 -31.64
CA SER A 12 -48.84 -15.64 -31.28
C SER A 12 -47.46 -15.12 -30.91
N VAL A 13 -46.88 -14.45 -31.90
CA VAL A 13 -45.68 -13.64 -31.84
C VAL A 13 -45.99 -12.39 -31.03
N LEU A 14 -45.35 -12.21 -29.89
CA LEU A 14 -45.24 -10.90 -29.23
C LEU A 14 -43.77 -10.47 -29.30
N ALA A 15 -43.51 -9.67 -30.34
CA ALA A 15 -42.29 -8.91 -30.52
C ALA A 15 -42.25 -7.81 -29.44
N VAL A 16 -41.29 -7.92 -28.51
CA VAL A 16 -40.88 -6.80 -27.65
C VAL A 16 -39.82 -6.03 -28.41
N SER A 17 -40.25 -4.89 -28.98
CA SER A 17 -39.39 -3.96 -29.70
C SER A 17 -38.48 -3.16 -28.78
N CYS A 18 -37.22 -3.08 -29.23
CA CYS A 18 -36.16 -2.11 -28.98
C CYS A 18 -36.45 -0.88 -28.10
N SER A 19 -35.56 -0.66 -27.13
CA SER A 19 -35.06 0.68 -26.80
C SER A 19 -33.54 0.64 -26.79
N GLN A 20 -32.98 0.95 -27.95
CA GLN A 20 -31.57 1.10 -28.23
C GLN A 20 -31.06 2.35 -27.49
N GLN A 21 -30.16 2.18 -26.51
CA GLN A 21 -29.48 3.28 -25.85
C GLN A 21 -28.27 3.69 -26.71
N PRO A 22 -28.10 4.98 -27.06
CA PRO A 22 -26.97 5.42 -27.87
C PRO A 22 -25.67 5.34 -27.06
N ALA A 23 -24.63 4.81 -27.72
CA ALA A 23 -23.25 4.85 -27.24
C ALA A 23 -22.78 6.31 -27.16
N SER A 24 -22.52 6.79 -25.93
CA SER A 24 -21.82 8.04 -25.69
C SER A 24 -20.31 7.79 -25.71
N SER A 25 -19.66 8.54 -26.59
CA SER A 25 -18.24 8.58 -26.86
C SER A 25 -17.41 8.98 -25.63
N SER A 26 -16.27 8.30 -25.45
CA SER A 26 -15.23 8.64 -24.48
C SER A 26 -14.55 9.99 -24.79
N PRO A 27 -14.16 10.77 -23.77
CA PRO A 27 -13.03 11.67 -23.88
C PRO A 27 -11.73 10.98 -23.42
N ALA A 28 -10.68 11.17 -24.23
CA ALA A 28 -9.32 10.68 -24.06
C ALA A 28 -8.63 11.18 -22.77
N PRO A 29 -7.57 10.48 -22.27
CA PRO A 29 -6.81 10.93 -21.12
C PRO A 29 -5.97 12.17 -21.45
N VAL A 30 -6.16 13.24 -20.67
CA VAL A 30 -5.29 14.42 -20.70
C VAL A 30 -3.93 14.10 -20.05
N SER A 31 -2.98 13.73 -20.91
CA SER A 31 -1.56 13.67 -20.59
C SER A 31 -1.04 15.09 -20.35
N SER A 32 -0.80 15.46 -19.10
CA SER A 32 -0.12 16.69 -18.73
C SER A 32 1.32 16.36 -18.36
N VAL A 33 2.15 16.31 -19.40
CA VAL A 33 3.60 16.24 -19.31
C VAL A 33 4.09 17.66 -18.96
N PRO A 34 4.81 17.90 -17.85
CA PRO A 34 5.49 19.17 -17.67
C PRO A 34 6.65 19.29 -18.67
N PRO A 35 6.93 20.49 -19.23
CA PRO A 35 8.03 20.66 -20.16
C PRO A 35 9.37 20.40 -19.50
N ALA A 36 10.25 19.78 -20.29
CA ALA A 36 11.64 19.51 -19.97
C ALA A 36 12.38 20.77 -19.51
N ALA A 37 13.14 20.61 -18.43
CA ALA A 37 14.11 21.57 -17.95
C ALA A 37 15.07 22.00 -19.07
N THR A 38 15.21 23.30 -19.27
CA THR A 38 16.29 23.86 -20.06
C THR A 38 17.60 23.62 -19.30
N VAL A 39 18.46 22.79 -19.89
CA VAL A 39 19.84 22.61 -19.44
C VAL A 39 20.57 23.93 -19.60
N SER A 40 20.82 24.64 -18.50
CA SER A 40 21.89 25.65 -18.47
C SER A 40 23.22 24.91 -18.44
N THR A 41 23.98 25.02 -19.52
CA THR A 41 25.40 24.68 -19.58
C THR A 41 26.18 25.66 -18.69
N GLY A 42 26.26 25.34 -17.39
CA GLY A 42 27.17 25.96 -16.45
C GLY A 42 28.51 25.22 -16.47
N THR A 43 29.54 25.90 -16.96
CA THR A 43 30.94 25.50 -16.93
C THR A 43 31.36 25.00 -15.55
N VAL A 44 31.76 23.73 -15.46
CA VAL A 44 32.45 23.17 -14.29
C VAL A 44 33.90 23.66 -14.32
N THR A 45 34.20 24.69 -13.54
CA THR A 45 35.56 24.93 -13.05
C THR A 45 35.75 24.13 -11.77
N GLY A 46 36.80 23.32 -11.76
CA GLY A 46 37.15 22.45 -10.64
C GLY A 46 37.41 23.24 -9.36
N GLY A 47 36.81 22.75 -8.26
CA GLY A 47 37.05 23.23 -6.92
C GLY A 47 36.90 22.07 -5.94
N THR A 48 38.03 21.59 -5.45
CA THR A 48 38.18 20.62 -4.37
C THR A 48 37.39 21.05 -3.13
N SER A 49 36.44 20.23 -2.68
CA SER A 49 35.81 20.42 -1.36
C SER A 49 36.37 19.40 -0.39
N ALA A 50 37.33 19.89 0.41
CA ALA A 50 37.80 19.27 1.62
C ALA A 50 36.69 19.26 2.68
N GLY A 51 36.72 18.24 3.54
CA GLY A 51 35.78 18.03 4.63
C GLY A 51 35.67 19.22 5.58
N GLY A 52 34.44 19.54 5.94
CA GLY A 52 34.08 20.44 7.02
C GLY A 52 32.76 19.96 7.61
N GLY A 53 32.84 19.13 8.64
CA GLY A 53 31.68 18.78 9.45
C GLY A 53 31.17 20.02 10.16
N GLN A 54 29.94 20.43 9.86
CA GLN A 54 29.22 21.37 10.72
C GLN A 54 28.53 20.59 11.82
N ALA A 55 29.01 20.81 13.04
CA ALA A 55 28.34 20.42 14.27
C ALA A 55 26.99 21.14 14.35
N VAL A 56 25.90 20.37 14.32
CA VAL A 56 24.57 20.86 14.70
C VAL A 56 24.47 20.84 16.23
N THR A 57 24.68 22.01 16.84
CA THR A 57 24.21 22.28 18.20
C THR A 57 22.74 22.66 18.13
N GLY A 58 21.86 21.71 18.43
CA GLY A 58 20.41 21.92 18.54
C GLY A 58 19.84 21.11 19.70
N ALA A 59 19.04 21.77 20.54
CA ALA A 59 18.17 21.19 21.56
C ALA A 59 17.39 19.95 21.02
N PRO A 60 16.87 19.04 21.86
CA PRO A 60 16.18 17.82 21.41
C PRO A 60 14.99 18.21 20.51
N GLY A 61 15.25 18.17 19.20
CA GLY A 61 14.56 18.99 18.23
C GLY A 61 13.39 18.24 17.63
N ALA A 62 12.22 18.87 17.65
CA ALA A 62 11.11 18.51 16.79
C ALA A 62 11.63 18.37 15.36
N MET A 63 11.42 17.20 14.76
CA MET A 63 11.74 17.01 13.34
C MET A 63 10.95 18.05 12.53
N PRO A 64 11.58 18.74 11.55
CA PRO A 64 10.89 19.74 10.75
C PRO A 64 9.61 19.14 10.14
N GLN A 65 8.49 19.82 10.34
CA GLN A 65 7.22 19.44 9.71
C GLN A 65 7.32 19.80 8.23
N LEU A 66 7.19 18.79 7.36
CA LEU A 66 7.27 18.97 5.91
C LEU A 66 6.00 19.65 5.37
N THR A 67 6.16 20.56 4.42
CA THR A 67 5.05 21.19 3.68
C THR A 67 4.31 20.16 2.83
N PRO A 68 3.06 20.44 2.39
CA PRO A 68 2.33 19.55 1.48
C PRO A 68 3.10 19.20 0.20
N ALA A 69 3.80 20.16 -0.39
CA ALA A 69 4.62 19.94 -1.59
C ALA A 69 5.80 19.00 -1.31
N GLU A 70 6.50 19.19 -0.19
CA GLU A 70 7.60 18.30 0.21
C GLU A 70 7.09 16.90 0.58
N MET A 71 5.91 16.79 1.20
CA MET A 71 5.26 15.51 1.47
C MET A 71 4.91 14.76 0.19
N ALA A 72 4.39 15.46 -0.83
CA ALA A 72 4.10 14.89 -2.14
C ALA A 72 5.39 14.41 -2.83
N ALA A 73 6.43 15.26 -2.90
CA ALA A 73 7.71 14.90 -3.52
C ALA A 73 8.40 13.71 -2.82
N ARG A 74 8.32 13.64 -1.49
CA ARG A 74 8.78 12.48 -0.72
C ARG A 74 7.99 11.23 -1.09
N ASN A 75 6.66 11.33 -1.12
CA ASN A 75 5.80 10.20 -1.45
C ASN A 75 6.11 9.67 -2.86
N ASP A 76 6.30 10.54 -3.85
CA ASP A 76 6.66 10.15 -5.21
C ASP A 76 7.99 9.42 -5.27
N SER A 77 8.99 9.91 -4.53
CA SER A 77 10.29 9.24 -4.42
C SER A 77 10.16 7.86 -3.77
N LEU A 78 9.37 7.74 -2.69
CA LEU A 78 9.07 6.44 -2.08
C LEU A 78 8.34 5.48 -3.02
N GLN A 79 7.42 5.96 -3.86
CA GLN A 79 6.74 5.10 -4.84
C GLN A 79 7.71 4.57 -5.89
N ARG A 80 8.65 5.40 -6.38
CA ARG A 80 9.69 4.97 -7.31
C ARG A 80 10.57 3.87 -6.71
N ASP A 81 11.06 4.07 -5.48
CA ASP A 81 11.90 3.10 -4.79
C ASP A 81 11.17 1.77 -4.53
N ARG A 82 9.91 1.84 -4.08
CA ARG A 82 9.09 0.63 -3.86
C ARG A 82 8.86 -0.12 -5.16
N THR A 83 8.57 0.59 -6.25
CA THR A 83 8.32 -0.02 -7.56
C THR A 83 9.57 -0.74 -8.06
N MET A 84 10.74 -0.14 -7.89
CA MET A 84 12.03 -0.76 -8.23
C MET A 84 12.23 -2.08 -7.47
N HIS A 85 12.06 -2.09 -6.14
CA HIS A 85 12.21 -3.31 -5.35
C HIS A 85 11.14 -4.37 -5.65
N VAL A 86 9.89 -3.96 -5.91
CA VAL A 86 8.83 -4.89 -6.30
C VAL A 86 9.17 -5.57 -7.61
N ASN A 87 9.59 -4.81 -8.61
CA ASN A 87 9.95 -5.35 -9.92
C ASN A 87 11.13 -6.32 -9.81
N GLU A 88 12.14 -6.00 -8.99
CA GLU A 88 13.27 -6.88 -8.73
C GLU A 88 12.83 -8.22 -8.13
N VAL A 89 11.95 -8.19 -7.11
CA VAL A 89 11.45 -9.40 -6.47
C VAL A 89 10.55 -10.20 -7.41
N LEU A 90 9.67 -9.55 -8.16
CA LEU A 90 8.79 -10.23 -9.13
C LEU A 90 9.60 -10.90 -10.24
N ALA A 91 10.64 -10.24 -10.76
CA ALA A 91 11.54 -10.84 -11.74
C ALA A 91 12.22 -12.12 -11.21
N LYS A 92 12.61 -12.13 -9.92
CA LYS A 92 13.23 -13.30 -9.26
C LYS A 92 12.26 -14.47 -9.07
N ILE A 93 10.96 -14.23 -9.06
CA ILE A 93 9.92 -15.26 -8.88
C ILE A 93 9.11 -15.53 -10.15
N ALA A 94 9.60 -15.07 -11.31
CA ALA A 94 8.89 -15.22 -12.59
C ALA A 94 8.43 -16.67 -12.82
N GLY A 95 7.14 -16.86 -13.08
CA GLY A 95 6.51 -18.17 -13.28
C GLY A 95 6.16 -18.94 -11.99
N LYS A 96 6.43 -18.38 -10.81
CA LYS A 96 6.13 -18.97 -9.49
C LYS A 96 5.18 -18.10 -8.67
N GLU A 97 4.60 -17.05 -9.24
CA GLU A 97 3.80 -16.04 -8.53
C GLU A 97 2.53 -16.62 -7.89
N GLN A 98 2.00 -17.70 -8.46
CA GLN A 98 0.80 -18.37 -7.97
C GLN A 98 1.08 -19.48 -6.96
N LEU A 99 2.34 -19.88 -6.81
CA LEU A 99 2.71 -20.86 -5.79
C LEU A 99 2.54 -20.25 -4.40
N PRO A 100 2.21 -21.06 -3.38
CA PRO A 100 2.21 -20.61 -1.99
C PRO A 100 3.54 -19.96 -1.62
N ALA A 101 3.49 -18.83 -0.92
CA ALA A 101 4.65 -18.01 -0.66
C ALA A 101 5.76 -18.76 0.08
N GLU A 102 5.43 -19.69 0.98
CA GLU A 102 6.38 -20.52 1.71
C GLU A 102 7.15 -21.52 0.82
N GLN A 103 6.67 -21.79 -0.40
CA GLN A 103 7.39 -22.61 -1.38
C GLN A 103 8.40 -21.78 -2.20
N VAL A 104 8.21 -20.46 -2.26
CA VAL A 104 9.01 -19.55 -3.10
C VAL A 104 9.98 -18.72 -2.25
N PHE A 105 9.55 -18.29 -1.08
CA PHE A 105 10.28 -17.43 -0.16
C PHE A 105 10.60 -18.15 1.14
N LYS A 106 11.76 -17.83 1.71
CA LYS A 106 12.17 -18.34 3.02
C LYS A 106 11.53 -17.52 4.15
N ASN A 107 11.40 -18.16 5.31
CA ASN A 107 11.02 -17.49 6.57
C ASN A 107 9.63 -16.79 6.55
N ILE A 108 8.65 -17.42 5.89
CA ILE A 108 7.24 -17.02 5.95
C ILE A 108 6.60 -17.60 7.23
N LYS A 109 6.31 -16.73 8.20
CA LYS A 109 5.71 -17.11 9.49
C LYS A 109 4.19 -16.94 9.52
N SER A 110 3.68 -15.74 9.19
CA SER A 110 2.28 -15.36 9.42
C SER A 110 1.40 -15.33 8.17
N MET A 111 1.97 -15.44 6.97
CA MET A 111 1.25 -15.33 5.67
C MET A 111 1.46 -16.58 4.80
N LYS A 112 1.38 -17.76 5.41
CA LYS A 112 1.45 -19.04 4.70
C LYS A 112 0.21 -19.24 3.81
N GLY A 113 0.36 -19.95 2.70
CA GLY A 113 -0.70 -20.22 1.73
C GLY A 113 -1.06 -19.04 0.81
N VAL A 114 -0.58 -17.82 1.11
CA VAL A 114 -0.78 -16.67 0.23
C VAL A 114 0.07 -16.86 -1.04
N PRO A 115 -0.46 -16.62 -2.25
CA PRO A 115 0.35 -16.69 -3.47
C PRO A 115 1.57 -15.76 -3.42
N ALA A 116 2.72 -16.20 -3.91
CA ALA A 116 3.99 -15.46 -3.84
C ALA A 116 3.89 -14.04 -4.43
N GLY A 117 3.27 -13.87 -5.59
CA GLY A 117 3.04 -12.54 -6.19
C GLY A 117 2.09 -11.68 -5.35
N ARG A 118 1.08 -12.30 -4.72
CA ARG A 118 0.17 -11.61 -3.82
C ARG A 118 0.89 -11.16 -2.55
N LEU A 119 1.81 -11.95 -2.01
CA LEU A 119 2.64 -11.57 -0.87
C LEU A 119 3.43 -10.29 -1.17
N VAL A 120 4.10 -10.22 -2.33
CA VAL A 120 4.84 -9.01 -2.75
C VAL A 120 3.90 -7.80 -2.85
N ALA A 121 2.70 -7.98 -3.38
CA ALA A 121 1.70 -6.92 -3.44
C ALA A 121 1.23 -6.45 -2.05
N ILE A 122 1.09 -7.36 -1.08
CA ILE A 122 0.76 -7.02 0.31
C ILE A 122 1.92 -6.23 0.95
N MET A 123 3.17 -6.64 0.73
CA MET A 123 4.36 -5.91 1.21
C MET A 123 4.36 -4.46 0.72
N ASN A 124 4.13 -4.25 -0.57
CA ASN A 124 4.13 -2.91 -1.13
C ASN A 124 2.90 -2.07 -0.72
N ARG A 125 1.70 -2.59 -1.01
CA ARG A 125 0.45 -1.81 -0.90
C ARG A 125 -0.17 -1.85 0.49
N GLY A 126 0.02 -2.93 1.23
CA GLY A 126 -0.54 -3.12 2.57
C GLY A 126 0.38 -2.63 3.69
N TYR A 127 1.70 -2.82 3.55
CA TYR A 127 2.65 -2.39 4.58
C TYR A 127 3.38 -1.10 4.18
N SER A 128 4.23 -1.14 3.16
CA SER A 128 5.08 0.01 2.79
C SER A 128 4.25 1.28 2.57
N ASN A 129 3.15 1.20 1.82
CA ASN A 129 2.25 2.33 1.59
C ASN A 129 1.63 2.85 2.89
N SER A 130 1.01 1.98 3.69
CA SER A 130 0.36 2.36 4.95
C SER A 130 1.30 3.00 5.97
N LEU A 131 2.55 2.55 6.01
CA LEU A 131 3.59 3.08 6.91
C LEU A 131 4.36 4.26 6.30
N GLY A 132 4.18 4.58 5.01
CA GLY A 132 4.94 5.66 4.37
C GLY A 132 6.45 5.42 4.30
N VAL A 133 6.88 4.16 4.19
CA VAL A 133 8.30 3.77 4.15
C VAL A 133 8.65 2.99 2.88
N SER A 134 9.94 2.89 2.55
CA SER A 134 10.41 1.98 1.49
C SER A 134 10.67 0.56 2.03
N CYS A 135 10.88 -0.41 1.15
CA CYS A 135 11.13 -1.83 1.48
C CYS A 135 12.34 -2.01 2.41
N SER A 136 13.38 -1.20 2.21
CA SER A 136 14.61 -1.18 3.01
C SER A 136 14.39 -0.77 4.47
N HIS A 137 13.23 -0.22 4.84
CA HIS A 137 12.93 0.11 6.23
C HIS A 137 12.86 -1.13 7.11
N CYS A 138 12.18 -2.18 6.63
CA CYS A 138 12.00 -3.44 7.35
C CYS A 138 12.93 -4.55 6.86
N HIS A 139 13.33 -4.54 5.59
CA HIS A 139 14.16 -5.59 5.02
C HIS A 139 15.61 -5.15 4.82
N VAL A 140 16.51 -6.14 4.81
CA VAL A 140 17.80 -6.03 4.13
C VAL A 140 17.54 -6.31 2.66
N VAL A 141 17.80 -5.33 1.78
CA VAL A 141 17.56 -5.49 0.34
C VAL A 141 18.48 -6.60 -0.19
N GLY A 142 17.92 -7.54 -0.96
CA GLY A 142 18.62 -8.75 -1.41
C GLY A 142 18.50 -9.94 -0.44
N GLU A 143 18.26 -9.70 0.85
CA GLU A 143 18.12 -10.71 1.90
C GLU A 143 16.78 -10.57 2.64
N TYR A 144 15.68 -10.70 1.89
CA TYR A 144 14.33 -10.43 2.40
C TYR A 144 13.89 -11.35 3.56
N ASP A 145 14.50 -12.52 3.68
CA ASP A 145 14.30 -13.49 4.76
C ASP A 145 15.06 -13.16 6.06
N SER A 146 16.05 -12.27 6.00
CA SER A 146 16.83 -11.82 7.16
C SER A 146 15.96 -11.15 8.23
N GLU A 147 16.21 -11.46 9.50
CA GLU A 147 15.54 -10.86 10.67
C GLU A 147 16.47 -9.89 11.43
N SER A 148 17.58 -9.45 10.81
CA SER A 148 18.56 -8.56 11.46
C SER A 148 18.03 -7.17 11.82
N LYS A 149 16.91 -6.74 11.22
CA LYS A 149 16.28 -5.44 11.48
C LYS A 149 15.13 -5.59 12.46
N ALA A 150 15.24 -4.92 13.61
CA ALA A 150 14.19 -4.89 14.64
C ALA A 150 12.83 -4.41 14.11
N THR A 151 12.82 -3.51 13.11
CA THR A 151 11.60 -3.02 12.44
C THR A 151 10.77 -4.14 11.81
N LYS A 152 11.41 -5.21 11.32
CA LYS A 152 10.71 -6.39 10.79
C LYS A 152 9.99 -7.16 11.89
N GLN A 153 10.63 -7.35 13.04
CA GLN A 153 10.03 -8.04 14.18
C GLN A 153 8.85 -7.24 14.73
N VAL A 154 9.01 -5.93 14.92
CA VAL A 154 7.91 -5.04 15.31
C VAL A 154 6.75 -5.12 14.32
N ALA A 155 7.00 -5.17 13.01
CA ALA A 155 5.95 -5.32 12.02
C ALA A 155 5.19 -6.64 12.18
N ARG A 156 5.86 -7.76 12.49
CA ARG A 156 5.20 -9.05 12.77
C ARG A 156 4.33 -8.98 14.02
N ASP A 157 4.81 -8.32 15.08
CA ASP A 157 4.04 -8.16 16.32
C ASP A 157 2.80 -7.28 16.06
N MET A 158 2.94 -6.22 15.26
CA MET A 158 1.82 -5.37 14.83
C MET A 158 0.81 -6.11 13.94
N MET A 159 1.25 -7.07 13.12
CA MET A 159 0.33 -7.95 12.39
C MET A 159 -0.51 -8.81 13.35
N ALA A 160 0.10 -9.38 14.38
CA ALA A 160 -0.61 -10.17 15.39
C ALA A 160 -1.61 -9.31 16.18
N MET A 161 -1.21 -8.08 16.54
CA MET A 161 -2.11 -7.11 17.16
C MET A 161 -3.29 -6.78 16.24
N THR A 162 -3.05 -6.51 14.96
CA THR A 162 -4.10 -6.18 13.98
C THR A 162 -5.08 -7.33 13.80
N ALA A 163 -4.58 -8.57 13.74
CA ALA A 163 -5.42 -9.76 13.71
C ALA A 163 -6.29 -9.86 14.96
N THR A 164 -5.71 -9.66 16.15
CA THR A 164 -6.47 -9.65 17.42
C THR A 164 -7.57 -8.58 17.43
N ILE A 165 -7.27 -7.37 16.96
CA ILE A 165 -8.28 -6.30 16.89
C ILE A 165 -9.43 -6.71 15.96
N ASN A 166 -9.12 -7.20 14.75
CA ASN A 166 -10.12 -7.51 13.74
C ASN A 166 -10.94 -8.76 14.07
N ASP A 167 -10.27 -9.80 14.56
CA ASP A 167 -10.87 -11.12 14.73
C ASP A 167 -11.51 -11.30 16.11
N ASP A 168 -11.13 -10.48 17.10
CA ASP A 168 -11.67 -10.56 18.45
C ASP A 168 -12.33 -9.26 18.92
N LEU A 169 -11.55 -8.18 19.04
CA LEU A 169 -12.00 -6.98 19.75
C LEU A 169 -13.15 -6.26 19.04
N LEU A 170 -13.04 -6.01 17.74
CA LEU A 170 -14.06 -5.28 16.99
C LEU A 170 -15.39 -6.04 16.92
N ARG A 171 -15.35 -7.37 16.85
CA ARG A 171 -16.55 -8.22 16.81
C ARG A 171 -17.38 -8.13 18.09
N LYS A 172 -16.74 -7.80 19.21
CA LYS A 172 -17.37 -7.71 20.53
C LYS A 172 -17.98 -6.34 20.84
N ILE A 173 -17.78 -5.33 19.98
CA ILE A 173 -18.31 -3.99 20.21
C ILE A 173 -19.73 -3.91 19.65
N PRO A 174 -20.76 -3.78 20.51
CA PRO A 174 -22.14 -3.64 20.04
C PRO A 174 -22.32 -2.32 19.28
N ASN A 175 -23.24 -2.30 18.31
CA ASN A 175 -23.65 -1.10 17.58
C ASN A 175 -22.58 -0.47 16.66
N LEU A 176 -21.52 -1.19 16.29
CA LEU A 176 -20.67 -0.73 15.20
C LEU A 176 -21.48 -0.62 13.90
N ARG A 177 -21.28 0.49 13.19
CA ARG A 177 -22.00 0.79 11.94
C ARG A 177 -21.73 -0.21 10.82
N SER A 178 -20.53 -0.79 10.80
CA SER A 178 -20.16 -1.82 9.81
C SER A 178 -20.51 -3.19 10.35
N GLN A 179 -21.09 -4.04 9.48
CA GLN A 179 -21.28 -5.47 9.77
C GLN A 179 -19.95 -6.24 9.83
N ASN A 180 -18.90 -5.71 9.19
CA ASN A 180 -17.54 -6.26 9.21
C ASN A 180 -16.55 -5.12 9.49
N PRO A 181 -16.46 -4.65 10.74
CA PRO A 181 -15.49 -3.62 11.10
C PRO A 181 -14.06 -4.19 10.93
N THR A 182 -13.19 -3.42 10.31
CA THR A 182 -11.79 -3.84 10.09
C THR A 182 -10.89 -2.62 10.18
N VAL A 183 -9.77 -2.80 10.88
CA VAL A 183 -8.64 -1.88 10.89
C VAL A 183 -7.48 -2.49 10.12
N ASN A 184 -6.63 -1.63 9.58
CA ASN A 184 -5.36 -2.03 8.99
C ASN A 184 -4.26 -1.06 9.43
N CYS A 185 -3.03 -1.32 8.99
CA CYS A 185 -1.87 -0.49 9.29
C CYS A 185 -2.14 0.99 9.01
N GLY A 186 -2.83 1.28 7.89
CA GLY A 186 -3.16 2.63 7.44
C GLY A 186 -4.08 3.38 8.38
N THR A 187 -5.00 2.69 9.08
CA THR A 187 -5.91 3.30 10.06
C THR A 187 -5.16 4.13 11.12
N CYS A 188 -4.04 3.60 11.63
CA CYS A 188 -3.23 4.27 12.64
C CYS A 188 -2.05 5.03 12.04
N HIS A 189 -1.31 4.39 11.12
CA HIS A 189 -0.06 4.96 10.59
C HIS A 189 -0.29 6.12 9.64
N ASN A 190 -1.39 6.12 8.86
CA ASN A 190 -1.74 7.20 7.93
C ASN A 190 -0.56 7.66 7.06
N GLY A 191 0.20 6.71 6.51
CA GLY A 191 1.36 7.00 5.66
C GLY A 191 2.58 7.50 6.43
N ARG A 192 2.69 7.20 7.73
CA ARG A 192 3.82 7.59 8.59
C ARG A 192 4.35 6.38 9.38
N ALA A 193 5.68 6.26 9.48
CA ALA A 193 6.30 5.13 10.15
C ALA A 193 5.93 5.07 11.65
N ARG A 194 5.70 6.23 12.26
CA ARG A 194 5.23 6.37 13.64
C ARG A 194 3.84 7.01 13.65
N PRO A 195 2.81 6.32 14.17
CA PRO A 195 1.49 6.92 14.39
C PRO A 195 1.61 8.14 15.32
N GLY A 196 0.81 9.18 15.09
CA GLY A 196 0.75 10.37 15.97
C GLY A 196 1.88 11.40 15.82
N ALA A 197 2.96 11.11 15.07
CA ALA A 197 4.12 12.01 14.96
C ALA A 197 3.89 13.31 14.13
N GLY A 198 2.67 13.61 13.71
CA GLY A 198 2.35 14.82 12.93
C GLY A 198 0.87 15.18 12.92
N GLY A 199 0.17 14.89 14.02
CA GLY A 199 -1.14 15.45 14.31
C GLY A 199 -1.07 16.00 15.73
N GLY A 200 -1.31 17.29 15.89
CA GLY A 200 -1.29 17.97 17.19
C GLY A 200 -2.36 17.42 18.13
N GLY A 201 -2.05 16.29 18.77
CA GLY A 201 -2.76 15.72 19.90
C GLY A 201 -1.77 15.52 21.03
N ALA A 202 -1.79 16.48 21.96
CA ALA A 202 -1.10 16.47 23.24
C ALA A 202 0.44 16.54 23.18
N GLN A 203 0.96 17.73 23.50
CA GLN A 203 2.00 17.74 24.53
C GLN A 203 1.51 16.84 25.66
N GLY A 204 2.27 15.78 25.93
CA GLY A 204 2.06 14.95 27.10
C GLY A 204 2.12 15.82 28.35
N GLN A 205 0.98 16.31 28.79
CA GLN A 205 0.81 16.59 30.20
C GLN A 205 0.79 15.22 30.89
N PRO A 206 1.65 14.99 31.89
CA PRO A 206 1.59 13.78 32.69
C PRO A 206 0.16 13.64 33.23
N ARG A 207 -0.45 12.48 33.03
CA ARG A 207 -1.75 12.18 33.65
C ARG A 207 -1.50 12.12 35.17
N PRO A 208 -2.15 12.97 35.99
CA PRO A 208 -1.96 12.90 37.43
C PRO A 208 -2.48 11.54 37.94
N PRO A 209 -1.84 10.96 38.97
CA PRO A 209 -2.32 9.73 39.58
C PRO A 209 -3.66 10.01 40.28
N GLY A 210 -4.67 9.25 39.90
CA GLY A 210 -5.99 9.18 40.53
C GLY A 210 -6.53 7.78 40.35
#